data_AF-V5HCN5-F1
#
_entry.id   AF-V5HCN5-F1
#
_cell.length_a   1.000
_cell.length_b   1.000
_cell.length_c   1.000
_cell.angle_alpha   90.00
_cell.angle_beta   90.00
_cell.angle_gamma   90.00
#
_symmetry.space_group_name_H-M   'P 1'
#
loop_
_entity.id
_entity.type
_entity.pdbx_description
1 polymer ?
#
loop_
_entity_poly.entity_id
_entity_poly.type
_entity_poly.pdbx_seq_one_letter_code
_entity_poly.pdbx_strand_id
1 'polypeptide(L)'
;LQKRSLRMLEDYKGDYRNLRTEPLFLKHHMLRANQIYYFKLLQLIHRNRSYLTPERELTPAYDIRRPKRKVPIIRTNYGRQNLAFQTATILNRDLLELNFAVSISQFKRDCKTNLLCSALSFC
;
A
#
# COMPACT_ATOMS: atom_id res chain seq x y z
N LEU A 1 -27.25 0.26 -19.23
CA LEU A 1 -27.15 0.53 -17.78
C LEU A 1 -26.01 1.48 -17.37
N GLN A 2 -24.92 1.63 -18.15
CA GLN A 2 -23.73 2.42 -17.74
C GLN A 2 -23.91 3.96 -17.66
N LYS A 3 -24.86 4.56 -18.39
CA LYS A 3 -25.08 6.02 -18.42
C LYS A 3 -25.90 6.60 -17.25
N ARG A 4 -26.68 5.77 -16.56
CA ARG A 4 -27.66 6.25 -15.55
C ARG A 4 -27.01 6.65 -14.21
N SER A 5 -25.90 6.01 -13.83
CA SER A 5 -25.19 6.32 -12.58
C SER A 5 -24.22 7.49 -12.68
N LEU A 6 -23.72 7.83 -13.87
CA LEU A 6 -22.94 9.06 -14.08
C LEU A 6 -23.85 10.30 -14.02
N ARG A 7 -25.04 10.22 -14.64
CA ARG A 7 -26.04 11.28 -14.58
C ARG A 7 -26.52 11.63 -13.16
N MET A 8 -26.54 10.65 -12.24
CA MET A 8 -26.90 10.92 -10.83
C MET A 8 -25.92 11.87 -10.12
N LEU A 9 -24.69 12.02 -10.61
CA LEU A 9 -23.68 12.91 -10.03
C LEU A 9 -23.43 14.15 -10.89
N GLU A 10 -23.75 14.12 -12.19
CA GLU A 10 -23.70 15.30 -13.08
C GLU A 10 -24.69 16.39 -12.63
N ASP A 11 -25.86 16.01 -12.10
CA ASP A 11 -26.89 16.94 -11.61
C ASP A 11 -26.84 17.17 -10.08
N TYR A 12 -25.72 16.86 -9.42
CA TYR A 12 -25.60 17.05 -7.98
C TYR A 12 -25.57 18.55 -7.62
N LYS A 13 -26.63 19.01 -6.94
CA LYS A 13 -26.79 20.41 -6.51
C LYS A 13 -26.31 20.71 -5.08
N GLY A 14 -25.72 19.73 -4.38
CA GLY A 14 -25.21 19.89 -3.03
C GLY A 14 -23.77 20.44 -2.98
N ASP A 15 -23.22 20.60 -1.78
CA ASP A 15 -21.81 20.96 -1.60
C ASP A 15 -20.90 19.86 -2.17
N TYR A 16 -20.07 20.22 -3.13
CA TYR A 16 -19.12 19.34 -3.81
C TYR A 16 -18.20 18.57 -2.84
N ARG A 17 -17.96 19.10 -1.64
CA ARG A 17 -17.16 18.43 -0.60
C ARG A 17 -17.82 17.18 -0.04
N ASN A 18 -19.16 17.12 -0.08
CA ASN A 18 -19.95 16.00 0.42
C ASN A 18 -20.27 14.97 -0.68
N LEU A 19 -19.74 15.17 -1.89
CA LEU A 19 -19.97 14.28 -3.01
C LEU A 19 -19.27 12.93 -2.79
N ARG A 20 -20.07 11.87 -2.61
CA ARG A 20 -19.54 10.51 -2.43
C ARG A 20 -19.06 9.94 -3.77
N THR A 21 -17.79 10.15 -4.08
CA THR A 21 -17.14 9.70 -5.33
C THR A 21 -16.61 8.27 -5.29
N GLU A 22 -16.55 7.64 -4.11
CA GLU A 22 -16.09 6.26 -3.90
C GLU A 22 -16.63 5.23 -4.93
N PRO A 23 -17.94 5.17 -5.23
CA PRO A 23 -18.47 4.21 -6.20
C PRO A 23 -17.96 4.41 -7.63
N LEU A 24 -17.52 5.62 -8.00
CA LEU A 24 -16.94 5.88 -9.33
C LEU A 24 -15.59 5.17 -9.50
N PHE A 25 -14.76 5.17 -8.47
CA PHE A 25 -13.46 4.50 -8.48
C PHE A 25 -13.59 2.99 -8.68
N LEU A 26 -14.57 2.37 -8.01
CA LEU A 26 -14.90 0.95 -8.21
C LEU A 26 -15.42 0.68 -9.63
N LYS A 27 -16.39 1.48 -10.10
CA LYS A 27 -16.98 1.32 -11.44
C LYS A 27 -15.97 1.43 -12.57
N HIS A 28 -15.02 2.36 -12.46
CA HIS A 28 -14.01 2.61 -13.49
C HIS A 28 -12.70 1.85 -13.25
N HIS A 29 -12.64 1.00 -12.21
CA HIS A 29 -11.41 0.35 -11.76
C HIS A 29 -10.23 1.34 -11.65
N MET A 30 -10.47 2.49 -11.03
CA MET A 30 -9.51 3.57 -10.84
C MET A 30 -9.07 3.64 -9.37
N LEU A 31 -7.76 3.75 -9.13
CA LEU A 31 -7.23 3.93 -7.78
C LEU A 31 -7.37 5.38 -7.33
N ARG A 32 -7.62 5.60 -6.03
CA ARG A 32 -7.56 6.92 -5.41
C ARG A 32 -6.11 7.40 -5.30
N ALA A 33 -5.90 8.71 -5.17
CA ALA A 33 -4.57 9.31 -5.09
C ALA A 33 -3.70 8.70 -3.97
N ASN A 34 -4.29 8.47 -2.79
CA ASN A 34 -3.62 7.82 -1.66
C ASN A 34 -3.22 6.37 -1.98
N GLN A 35 -4.03 5.64 -2.74
CA GLN A 35 -3.78 4.24 -3.14
C GLN A 35 -2.68 4.11 -4.21
N ILE A 36 -2.50 5.13 -5.06
CA ILE A 36 -1.47 5.12 -6.13
C ILE A 36 -0.06 4.98 -5.54
N TYR A 37 0.21 5.66 -4.44
CA TYR A 37 1.50 5.56 -3.75
C TYR A 37 1.80 4.11 -3.34
N TYR A 38 0.86 3.45 -2.66
CA TYR A 38 1.01 2.05 -2.24
C TYR A 38 1.10 1.10 -3.43
N PHE A 39 0.33 1.34 -4.49
CA PHE A 39 0.40 0.55 -5.71
C PHE A 39 1.80 0.55 -6.32
N LYS A 40 2.46 1.72 -6.35
CA LYS A 40 3.85 1.86 -6.82
C LYS A 40 4.85 1.22 -5.86
N LEU A 41 4.65 1.40 -4.56
CA LEU A 41 5.55 0.84 -3.55
C LEU A 41 5.49 -0.70 -3.53
N LEU A 42 4.31 -1.30 -3.63
CA LEU A 42 4.13 -2.75 -3.73
C LEU A 42 4.77 -3.33 -5.01
N GLN A 43 4.66 -2.62 -6.13
CA GLN A 43 5.39 -3.01 -7.36
C GLN A 43 6.90 -2.96 -7.19
N LEU A 44 7.41 -1.97 -6.46
CA LEU A 44 8.83 -1.85 -6.18
C LEU A 44 9.30 -3.00 -5.26
N ILE A 45 8.54 -3.32 -4.22
CA ILE A 45 8.79 -4.47 -3.33
C ILE A 45 8.84 -5.77 -4.12
N HIS A 46 7.86 -6.00 -5.00
CA HIS A 46 7.82 -7.20 -5.84
C HIS A 46 9.04 -7.28 -6.76
N ARG A 47 9.35 -6.19 -7.47
CA ARG A 47 10.50 -6.12 -8.39
C ARG A 47 11.83 -6.36 -7.69
N ASN A 48 12.00 -5.79 -6.50
CA ASN A 48 13.24 -5.89 -5.73
C ASN A 48 13.30 -7.15 -4.85
N ARG A 49 12.23 -7.96 -4.85
CA ARG A 49 12.09 -9.14 -3.99
C ARG A 49 12.34 -8.86 -2.51
N SER A 50 12.01 -7.66 -2.04
CA SER A 50 12.28 -7.23 -0.66
C SER A 50 11.43 -7.95 0.40
N TYR A 51 10.50 -8.81 -0.04
CA TYR A 51 9.72 -9.72 0.80
C TYR A 51 10.48 -11.02 1.14
N LEU A 52 11.55 -11.33 0.41
CA LEU A 52 12.43 -12.44 0.76
C LEU A 52 13.44 -11.91 1.77
N THR A 53 13.34 -12.33 3.03
CA THR A 53 14.45 -12.21 3.96
C THR A 53 15.62 -13.02 3.41
N PRO A 54 16.76 -12.41 3.08
CA PRO A 54 17.92 -13.19 2.66
C PRO A 54 18.31 -14.10 3.84
N GLU A 55 18.32 -15.43 3.63
CA GLU A 55 18.70 -16.42 4.65
C GLU A 55 20.08 -16.12 5.28
N ARG A 56 20.92 -15.34 4.60
CA ARG A 56 22.21 -14.86 5.11
C ARG A 56 22.12 -13.93 6.33
N GLU A 57 20.97 -13.32 6.61
CA GLU A 57 20.78 -12.48 7.82
C GLU A 57 20.22 -13.27 9.01
N LEU A 58 19.79 -14.53 8.80
CA LEU A 58 19.23 -15.40 9.85
C LEU A 58 20.30 -16.13 10.66
N THR A 59 21.57 -16.05 10.27
CA THR A 59 22.66 -16.50 11.14
C THR A 59 23.07 -15.34 12.05
N PRO A 60 22.80 -15.40 13.37
CA PRO A 60 23.38 -14.44 14.28
C PRO A 60 24.88 -14.72 14.30
N ALA A 61 25.67 -13.92 13.56
CA ALA A 61 27.13 -13.98 13.66
C ALA A 61 27.63 -13.62 15.08
N TYR A 62 26.74 -13.09 15.94
CA TYR A 62 27.05 -12.69 17.30
C TYR A 62 25.94 -13.11 18.27
N ASP A 63 26.33 -13.82 19.33
CA ASP A 63 25.51 -14.10 20.51
C ASP A 63 25.36 -12.78 21.31
N ILE A 64 24.30 -12.00 21.06
CA ILE A 64 24.11 -10.68 21.70
C ILE A 64 23.71 -10.88 23.16
N ARG A 65 24.68 -11.12 24.03
CA ARG A 65 24.46 -11.34 25.47
C ARG A 65 23.98 -10.11 26.25
N ARG A 66 23.80 -8.92 25.64
CA ARG A 66 23.26 -7.72 26.33
C ARG A 66 22.58 -6.74 25.35
N PRO A 67 21.23 -6.63 25.29
CA PRO A 67 20.57 -5.62 24.50
C PRO A 67 20.58 -4.29 25.27
N LYS A 68 21.74 -3.61 25.33
CA LYS A 68 21.85 -2.27 25.95
C LYS A 68 21.75 -1.11 24.96
N ARG A 69 21.59 -1.37 23.67
CA ARG A 69 21.35 -0.30 22.69
C ARG A 69 19.86 -0.02 22.60
N LYS A 70 19.46 1.13 23.12
CA LYS A 70 18.15 1.73 22.86
C LYS A 70 17.99 1.81 21.33
N VAL A 71 16.93 1.22 20.79
CA VAL A 71 16.60 1.34 19.37
C VAL A 71 16.57 2.84 19.04
N PRO A 72 17.28 3.32 18.01
CA PRO A 72 17.27 4.74 17.69
C PRO A 72 15.84 5.15 17.35
N ILE A 73 15.25 5.95 18.24
CA ILE A 73 14.00 6.65 17.99
C ILE A 73 14.36 7.80 17.06
N ILE A 74 14.28 7.55 15.75
CA ILE A 74 14.49 8.59 14.75
C ILE A 74 13.39 9.64 14.98
N ARG A 75 13.79 10.89 15.29
CA ARG A 75 12.89 12.04 15.17
C ARG A 75 12.37 12.04 13.74
N THR A 76 11.08 11.75 13.56
CA THR A 76 10.43 11.78 12.25
C THR A 76 10.46 13.22 11.73
N ASN A 77 11.52 13.59 11.01
CA ASN A 77 11.45 14.70 10.09
C ASN A 77 10.48 14.25 9.00
N TYR A 78 9.25 14.76 9.08
CA TYR A 78 8.04 14.38 8.33
C TYR A 78 8.17 14.38 6.77
N GLY A 79 9.36 14.51 6.19
CA GLY A 79 9.57 14.58 4.74
C GLY A 79 10.36 13.45 4.09
N ARG A 80 11.12 12.62 4.84
CA ARG A 80 11.98 11.56 4.23
C ARG A 80 12.07 10.32 5.11
N GLN A 81 10.98 9.57 5.23
CA GLN A 81 11.08 8.20 5.73
C GLN A 81 11.88 7.35 4.73
N ASN A 82 12.80 6.53 5.23
CA ASN A 82 13.58 5.62 4.38
C ASN A 82 12.64 4.57 3.77
N LEU A 83 12.76 4.32 2.46
CA LEU A 83 11.97 3.31 1.74
C LEU A 83 12.01 1.96 2.46
N ALA A 84 13.16 1.56 3.01
CA ALA A 84 13.30 0.31 3.76
C ALA A 84 12.36 0.22 4.97
N PHE A 85 12.14 1.33 5.68
CA PHE A 85 11.20 1.37 6.80
C PHE A 85 9.76 1.24 6.29
N GLN A 86 9.42 1.97 5.22
CA GLN A 86 8.09 1.93 4.62
C GLN A 86 7.75 0.54 4.06
N THR A 87 8.70 -0.13 3.42
CA THR A 87 8.54 -1.50 2.91
C THR A 87 8.32 -2.48 4.06
N ALA A 88 9.11 -2.41 5.12
CA ALA A 88 8.95 -3.26 6.29
C ALA A 88 7.59 -3.02 6.98
N THR A 89 7.18 -1.76 7.11
CA THR A 89 5.89 -1.41 7.73
C THR A 89 4.70 -1.94 6.93
N ILE A 90 4.80 -1.93 5.59
CA ILE A 90 3.74 -2.44 4.70
C ILE A 90 3.70 -3.97 4.72
N LEU A 91 4.86 -4.62 4.65
CA LEU A 91 4.95 -6.09 4.69
C LEU A 91 4.47 -6.66 6.03
N ASN A 92 4.68 -5.95 7.13
CA ASN A 92 4.24 -6.36 8.47
C ASN A 92 2.77 -6.02 8.76
N ARG A 93 2.07 -5.34 7.85
CA ARG A 93 0.64 -5.06 8.00
C ARG A 93 -0.14 -6.15 7.28
N ASP A 94 -0.92 -6.93 8.02
CA ASP A 94 -1.84 -7.97 7.51
C ASP A 94 -3.05 -7.41 6.73
N LEU A 95 -2.91 -6.22 6.13
CA LEU A 95 -3.99 -5.49 5.48
C LEU A 95 -4.30 -5.98 4.06
N LEU A 96 -3.35 -6.70 3.43
CA LEU A 96 -3.46 -7.10 2.04
C LEU A 96 -2.95 -8.54 1.85
N GLU A 97 -3.85 -9.45 1.48
CA GLU A 97 -3.50 -10.81 1.05
C GLU A 97 -2.86 -10.76 -0.35
N LEU A 98 -1.56 -10.46 -0.40
CA LEU A 98 -0.79 -10.36 -1.63
C LEU A 98 0.16 -11.54 -1.78
N ASN A 99 0.04 -12.25 -2.90
CA ASN A 99 0.98 -13.28 -3.28
C ASN A 99 2.13 -12.66 -4.08
N PHE A 100 3.34 -12.62 -3.51
CA PHE A 100 4.52 -12.08 -4.20
C PHE A 100 5.21 -13.09 -5.12
N ALA A 101 4.86 -14.37 -5.07
CA ALA A 101 5.50 -15.42 -5.89
C ALA A 101 5.04 -15.44 -7.35
N VAL A 102 3.95 -14.73 -7.67
CA VAL A 102 3.39 -14.68 -9.04
C VAL A 102 4.15 -13.70 -9.94
N SER A 103 3.86 -13.79 -11.24
CA SER A 103 4.39 -12.85 -12.24
C SER A 103 3.99 -11.40 -11.94
N ILE A 104 4.81 -10.43 -12.34
CA ILE A 104 4.53 -9.00 -12.10
C ILE A 104 3.21 -8.52 -12.70
N SER A 105 2.76 -9.11 -13.81
CA SER A 105 1.49 -8.77 -14.47
C SER A 105 0.29 -9.22 -13.62
N GLN A 106 0.31 -10.45 -13.13
CA GLN A 106 -0.69 -10.98 -12.21
C GLN A 106 -0.68 -10.20 -10.89
N PHE A 107 0.51 -10.01 -10.30
CA PHE A 107 0.68 -9.24 -9.07
C PHE A 107 0.08 -7.84 -9.17
N LYS A 108 0.31 -7.12 -10.28
CA LYS A 108 -0.28 -5.79 -10.51
C LYS A 108 -1.80 -5.82 -10.54
N ARG A 109 -2.40 -6.85 -11.13
CA ARG A 109 -3.85 -7.01 -11.19
C ARG A 109 -4.41 -7.23 -9.78
N ASP A 110 -3.84 -8.17 -9.04
CA ASP A 110 -4.30 -8.57 -7.71
C ASP A 110 -4.08 -7.45 -6.68
N CYS A 111 -2.95 -6.76 -6.76
CA CYS A 111 -2.66 -5.57 -5.96
C CYS A 111 -3.67 -4.46 -6.24
N LYS A 112 -4.00 -4.20 -7.50
CA LYS A 112 -4.99 -3.18 -7.87
C LYS A 112 -6.38 -3.54 -7.35
N THR A 113 -6.81 -4.80 -7.46
CA THR A 113 -8.12 -5.23 -6.96
C THR A 113 -8.19 -5.16 -5.45
N ASN A 114 -7.16 -5.60 -4.73
CA ASN A 114 -7.10 -5.51 -3.28
C ASN A 114 -7.13 -4.06 -2.81
N LEU A 115 -6.36 -3.16 -3.44
CA LEU A 115 -6.39 -1.74 -3.11
C LEU A 115 -7.76 -1.10 -3.36
N LEU A 116 -8.45 -1.46 -4.44
CA LEU A 116 -9.80 -0.97 -4.75
C LEU A 116 -10.84 -1.41 -3.72
N CYS A 117 -10.80 -2.69 -3.31
CA CYS A 117 -11.74 -3.25 -2.33
C CYS A 117 -11.42 -2.82 -0.90
N SER A 118 -10.14 -2.56 -0.61
CA SER A 118 -9.69 -2.14 0.70
C SER A 118 -10.08 -0.68 0.97
N ALA A 119 -10.79 -0.44 2.07
CA ALA A 119 -11.06 0.90 2.58
C ALA A 119 -9.82 1.47 3.28
N LEU A 120 -8.64 1.34 2.67
CA LEU A 120 -7.37 1.82 3.23
C LEU A 120 -7.35 3.35 3.25
N SER A 121 -7.92 3.94 4.30
CA SER A 121 -7.63 5.29 4.75
C SER A 121 -6.41 5.23 5.66
N PHE A 122 -5.22 5.32 5.09
CA PHE A 122 -4.02 5.50 5.89
C PHE A 122 -4.00 6.95 6.39
N CYS A 123 -4.32 7.13 7.67
CA CYS A 123 -4.11 8.37 8.41
C CYS A 123 -2.61 8.58 8.66
#